data_AF-A0A8C4NC94-F1
#
_entry.id   AF-A0A8C4NC94-F1
#
_cell.length_a   1.000
_cell.length_b   1.000
_cell.length_c   1.000
_cell.angle_alpha   90.00
_cell.angle_beta   90.00
_cell.angle_gamma   90.00
#
_symmetry.space_group_name_H-M   'P 1'
#
loop_
_entity.id
_entity.type
_entity.pdbx_description
1 polymer ?
#
loop_
_entity_poly.entity_id
_entity_poly.type
_entity_poly.pdbx_seq_one_letter_code
_entity_poly.pdbx_strand_id
1 'polypeptide(L)'
;MKPALGRLERVQSLESLCSEEEERQESRRVAVTDYYSTFEACCTKHARTYVHELASLAEYLLHDCDKLIIRNDFQPDLQTKAEKNTTSLLQQQSATHGLDTSDKKVSSDTGGSVWPGLPLENHWNPSKPSSEMTPSVVTTKMTQPHLCIITTRDRSYQEYIEELEHTREGCAQEVRALLEDGDHWATQWSDRARLIKNLHNREPAGPFSHPHTTQDHPHSTQEP
;
A
#
# COMPACT_ATOMS: atom_id res chain seq x y z
N MET A 1 -28.63 47.24 -31.17
CA MET A 1 -27.85 46.05 -31.60
C MET A 1 -26.70 45.80 -30.61
N LYS A 2 -26.13 44.58 -30.60
CA LYS A 2 -25.00 44.05 -29.76
C LYS A 2 -25.25 43.13 -28.53
N PRO A 3 -26.44 42.54 -28.24
CA PRO A 3 -26.51 41.46 -27.23
C PRO A 3 -25.87 40.13 -27.71
N ALA A 4 -25.68 39.95 -29.03
CA ALA A 4 -25.14 38.71 -29.60
C ALA A 4 -23.61 38.55 -29.45
N LEU A 5 -22.82 39.63 -29.59
CA LEU A 5 -21.36 39.54 -29.48
C LEU A 5 -20.92 39.10 -28.08
N GLY A 6 -21.43 39.77 -27.04
CA GLY A 6 -21.14 39.39 -25.64
C GLY A 6 -21.70 38.02 -25.24
N ARG A 7 -22.55 37.38 -26.06
CA ARG A 7 -22.95 35.98 -25.86
C ARG A 7 -21.90 35.02 -26.43
N LEU A 8 -21.42 35.27 -27.65
CA LEU A 8 -20.38 34.47 -28.29
C LEU A 8 -19.08 34.47 -27.47
N GLU A 9 -18.67 35.66 -27.01
CA GLU A 9 -17.48 35.86 -26.16
C GLU A 9 -17.57 35.06 -24.85
N ARG A 10 -18.75 35.03 -24.19
CA ARG A 10 -18.97 34.23 -22.98
C ARG A 10 -18.97 32.72 -23.24
N VAL A 11 -19.48 32.26 -24.38
CA VAL A 11 -19.45 30.84 -24.75
C VAL A 11 -18.02 30.39 -25.02
N GLN A 12 -17.24 31.16 -25.80
CA GLN A 12 -15.83 30.88 -26.06
C GLN A 12 -14.98 30.89 -24.79
N SER A 13 -15.22 31.85 -23.88
CA SER A 13 -14.55 31.88 -22.57
C SER A 13 -14.90 30.66 -21.72
N LEU A 14 -16.15 30.20 -21.73
CA LEU A 14 -16.57 29.01 -20.98
C LEU A 14 -16.00 27.71 -21.59
N GLU A 15 -15.85 27.63 -22.90
CA GLU A 15 -15.18 26.50 -23.57
C GLU A 15 -13.70 26.46 -23.22
N SER A 16 -13.00 27.59 -23.27
CA SER A 16 -11.60 27.71 -22.84
C SER A 16 -11.40 27.24 -21.39
N LEU A 17 -12.27 27.66 -20.47
CA LEU A 17 -12.22 27.24 -19.06
C LEU A 17 -12.51 25.74 -18.87
N CYS A 18 -13.36 25.13 -19.71
CA CYS A 18 -13.56 23.68 -19.67
C CYS A 18 -12.28 22.94 -20.06
N SER A 19 -11.62 23.34 -21.15
CA SER A 19 -10.38 22.70 -21.62
C SER A 19 -9.20 22.90 -20.68
N GLU A 20 -9.05 24.08 -20.08
CA GLU A 20 -8.01 24.35 -19.06
C GLU A 20 -8.21 23.49 -17.80
N GLU A 21 -9.45 23.30 -17.34
CA GLU A 21 -9.75 22.43 -16.21
C GLU A 21 -9.57 20.94 -16.55
N GLU A 22 -9.91 20.50 -17.77
CA GLU A 22 -9.63 19.14 -18.25
C GLU A 22 -8.11 18.85 -18.25
N GLU A 23 -7.29 19.78 -18.77
CA GLU A 23 -5.82 19.68 -18.75
C GLU A 23 -5.27 19.66 -17.31
N ARG A 24 -5.80 20.53 -16.42
CA ARG A 24 -5.41 20.58 -15.01
C ARG A 24 -5.74 19.29 -14.26
N GLN A 25 -6.88 18.66 -14.55
CA GLN A 25 -7.29 17.40 -13.94
C GLN A 25 -6.45 16.21 -14.42
N GLU A 26 -6.16 16.14 -15.72
CA GLU A 26 -5.27 15.11 -16.25
C GLU A 26 -3.85 15.27 -15.68
N SER A 27 -3.33 16.49 -15.64
CA SER A 27 -2.03 16.78 -14.99
C SER A 27 -2.01 16.38 -13.51
N ARG A 28 -3.08 16.64 -12.75
CA ARG A 28 -3.24 16.18 -11.37
C ARG A 28 -3.26 14.64 -11.27
N ARG A 29 -3.99 13.95 -12.14
CA ARG A 29 -4.09 12.48 -12.17
C ARG A 29 -2.71 11.86 -12.44
N VAL A 30 -2.02 12.33 -13.48
CA VAL A 30 -0.65 11.90 -13.83
C VAL A 30 0.31 12.13 -12.65
N ALA A 31 0.30 13.31 -12.04
CA ALA A 31 1.18 13.61 -10.91
C ALA A 31 0.94 12.69 -9.70
N VAL A 32 -0.32 12.32 -9.42
CA VAL A 32 -0.68 11.38 -8.34
C VAL A 32 -0.23 9.95 -8.67
N THR A 33 -0.38 9.49 -9.92
CA THR A 33 0.09 8.16 -10.33
C THR A 33 1.62 8.05 -10.38
N ASP A 34 2.29 9.11 -10.83
CA ASP A 34 3.76 9.18 -10.87
C ASP A 34 4.36 9.22 -9.45
N TYR A 35 3.72 9.95 -8.54
CA TYR A 35 4.05 9.93 -7.11
C TYR A 35 3.96 8.50 -6.54
N TYR A 36 2.85 7.79 -6.78
CA TYR A 36 2.70 6.42 -6.28
C TYR A 36 3.73 5.45 -6.89
N SER A 37 3.99 5.56 -8.21
CA SER A 37 4.98 4.72 -8.90
C SER A 37 6.40 4.96 -8.38
N THR A 38 6.79 6.23 -8.17
CA THR A 38 8.11 6.57 -7.61
C THR A 38 8.24 6.16 -6.14
N PHE A 39 7.15 6.24 -5.36
CA PHE A 39 7.08 5.70 -4.00
C PHE A 39 7.28 4.17 -3.99
N GLU A 40 6.55 3.39 -4.79
CA GLU A 40 6.73 1.93 -4.83
C GLU A 40 8.13 1.51 -5.27
N ALA A 41 8.72 2.20 -6.25
CA ALA A 41 10.09 1.98 -6.68
C ALA A 41 11.10 2.28 -5.54
N CYS A 42 10.85 3.34 -4.77
CA CYS A 42 11.63 3.71 -3.59
C CYS A 42 11.54 2.65 -2.49
N CYS A 43 10.33 2.22 -2.11
CA CYS A 43 10.09 1.16 -1.15
C CYS A 43 10.77 -0.15 -1.55
N THR A 44 10.64 -0.55 -2.82
CA THR A 44 11.23 -1.81 -3.33
C THR A 44 12.76 -1.77 -3.30
N LYS A 45 13.37 -0.63 -3.67
CA LYS A 45 14.82 -0.44 -3.58
C LYS A 45 15.32 -0.52 -2.14
N HIS A 46 14.67 0.19 -1.21
CA HIS A 46 15.08 0.20 0.19
C HIS A 46 14.87 -1.17 0.85
N ALA A 47 13.79 -1.89 0.53
CA ALA A 47 13.53 -3.23 1.03
C ALA A 47 14.62 -4.23 0.62
N ARG A 48 14.96 -4.30 -0.68
CA ARG A 48 16.06 -5.16 -1.15
C ARG A 48 17.39 -4.79 -0.50
N THR A 49 17.68 -3.50 -0.34
CA THR A 49 18.89 -3.02 0.32
C THR A 49 18.93 -3.46 1.78
N TYR A 50 17.85 -3.22 2.54
CA TYR A 50 17.73 -3.61 3.95
C TYR A 50 17.90 -5.12 4.14
N VAL A 51 17.22 -5.95 3.34
CA VAL A 51 17.32 -7.41 3.41
C VAL A 51 18.75 -7.89 3.10
N HIS A 52 19.42 -7.27 2.12
CA HIS A 52 20.80 -7.58 1.79
C HIS A 52 21.77 -7.24 2.93
N GLU A 53 21.71 -6.01 3.45
CA GLU A 53 22.54 -5.57 4.58
C GLU A 53 22.28 -6.40 5.85
N LEU A 54 21.03 -6.72 6.15
CA LEU A 54 20.64 -7.56 7.30
C LEU A 54 21.19 -9.00 7.17
N ALA A 55 21.14 -9.58 5.97
CA ALA A 55 21.71 -10.90 5.71
C ALA A 55 23.24 -10.88 5.78
N SER A 56 23.90 -9.89 5.18
CA SER A 56 25.36 -9.74 5.21
C SER A 56 25.89 -9.46 6.62
N LEU A 57 25.18 -8.68 7.43
CA LEU A 57 25.51 -8.46 8.84
C LEU A 57 25.36 -9.77 9.64
N ALA A 58 24.28 -10.53 9.41
CA ALA A 58 24.10 -11.82 10.07
C ALA A 58 25.20 -12.83 9.67
N GLU A 59 25.54 -12.93 8.38
CA GLU A 59 26.64 -13.75 7.87
C GLU A 59 27.98 -13.39 8.53
N TYR A 60 28.31 -12.10 8.57
CA TYR A 60 29.51 -11.59 9.23
C TYR A 60 29.56 -12.01 10.72
N LEU A 61 28.48 -11.80 11.46
CA LEU A 61 28.39 -12.13 12.89
C LEU A 61 28.46 -13.65 13.14
N LEU A 62 27.88 -14.47 12.27
CA LEU A 62 27.95 -15.93 12.35
C LEU A 62 29.38 -16.43 12.12
N HIS A 63 30.06 -15.89 11.10
CA HIS A 63 31.47 -16.23 10.84
C HIS A 63 32.43 -15.73 11.92
N ASP A 64 32.15 -14.60 12.57
CA ASP A 64 32.91 -14.17 13.75
C ASP A 64 32.64 -15.08 14.96
N CYS A 65 31.41 -15.56 15.16
CA CYS A 65 31.10 -16.54 16.21
C CYS A 65 31.82 -17.88 16.01
N ASP A 66 31.97 -18.36 14.78
CA ASP A 66 32.72 -19.58 14.45
C ASP A 66 34.21 -19.48 14.83
N LYS A 67 34.82 -18.28 14.71
CA LYS A 67 36.22 -18.00 15.08
C LYS A 67 36.46 -17.96 16.59
N LEU A 68 35.41 -17.72 17.39
CA LEU A 68 35.53 -17.65 18.84
C LEU A 68 35.64 -19.06 19.45
N ILE A 69 36.66 -19.26 20.30
CA ILE A 69 36.71 -20.39 21.22
C ILE A 69 35.86 -20.00 22.44
N ILE A 70 34.57 -20.32 22.38
CA ILE A 70 33.65 -20.03 23.48
C ILE A 70 33.90 -21.06 24.58
N ARG A 71 33.78 -20.70 25.87
CA ARG A 71 34.02 -21.61 27.00
C ARG A 71 33.17 -22.90 26.97
N ASN A 72 32.09 -22.93 26.20
CA ASN A 72 31.25 -24.11 25.98
C ASN A 72 31.87 -25.13 24.99
N ASP A 73 33.02 -24.82 24.38
CA ASP A 73 33.74 -25.67 23.42
C ASP A 73 34.73 -26.65 24.08
N PHE A 74 34.77 -26.72 25.42
CA PHE A 74 35.56 -27.69 26.20
C PHE A 74 34.61 -28.51 27.11
N GLN A 75 34.27 -29.75 26.70
CA GLN A 75 34.86 -31.02 27.18
C GLN A 75 34.31 -31.53 28.55
N PRO A 76 34.31 -32.85 28.87
CA PRO A 76 35.28 -33.86 28.43
C PRO A 76 34.70 -35.20 27.89
N ASP A 77 35.63 -36.10 27.62
CA ASP A 77 35.48 -37.55 27.38
C ASP A 77 34.30 -38.22 28.12
N LEU A 78 33.51 -38.99 27.37
CA LEU A 78 32.52 -39.94 27.88
C LEU A 78 32.73 -41.33 27.28
N GLN A 79 33.94 -41.87 27.44
CA GLN A 79 34.08 -43.30 27.70
C GLN A 79 33.38 -43.70 29.02
N THR A 80 32.06 -43.88 28.98
CA THR A 80 31.41 -44.97 29.74
C THR A 80 30.23 -45.52 28.96
N LYS A 81 30.33 -46.82 28.66
CA LYS A 81 29.30 -47.64 28.04
C LYS A 81 28.41 -48.22 29.15
N ALA A 82 27.09 -48.23 28.92
CA ALA A 82 26.05 -48.82 29.78
C ALA A 82 25.76 -47.99 31.07
N GLU A 83 24.58 -48.05 31.69
CA GLU A 83 23.52 -49.08 31.63
C GLU A 83 22.10 -48.50 31.47
N LYS A 84 21.15 -49.38 31.11
CA LYS A 84 19.71 -49.09 31.01
C LYS A 84 19.15 -48.81 32.41
N ASN A 85 18.24 -47.85 32.56
CA ASN A 85 17.22 -47.90 33.61
C ASN A 85 15.91 -47.24 33.16
N THR A 86 14.84 -48.03 33.21
CA THR A 86 13.46 -47.66 32.85
C THR A 86 12.70 -47.19 34.08
N THR A 87 12.70 -45.89 34.41
CA THR A 87 11.81 -45.32 35.45
C THR A 87 11.66 -43.80 35.33
N SER A 88 10.55 -43.35 34.75
CA SER A 88 9.74 -42.17 35.16
C SER A 88 8.66 -41.87 34.11
N LEU A 89 7.71 -42.78 34.00
CA LEU A 89 6.34 -42.41 33.63
C LEU A 89 5.71 -41.70 34.84
N LEU A 90 4.72 -40.82 34.57
CA LEU A 90 3.91 -40.04 35.54
C LEU A 90 4.54 -38.71 36.02
N GLN A 91 4.24 -37.62 35.32
CA GLN A 91 3.06 -36.83 35.70
C GLN A 91 2.53 -35.97 34.53
N GLN A 92 1.30 -35.50 34.70
CA GLN A 92 0.34 -35.23 33.62
C GLN A 92 -0.34 -33.87 33.87
N GLN A 93 -0.54 -33.10 32.79
CA GLN A 93 -1.48 -31.96 32.66
C GLN A 93 -1.41 -30.81 33.69
N SER A 94 -0.99 -29.62 33.23
CA SER A 94 -1.78 -28.38 33.38
C SER A 94 -1.21 -27.25 32.50
N ALA A 95 -2.01 -26.21 32.29
CA ALA A 95 -1.71 -25.00 31.50
C ALA A 95 -1.59 -25.17 29.96
N THR A 96 -2.76 -25.33 29.34
CA THR A 96 -2.99 -24.95 27.94
C THR A 96 -2.67 -23.47 27.73
N HIS A 97 -1.67 -23.14 26.92
CA HIS A 97 -1.63 -21.86 26.19
C HIS A 97 -0.94 -22.08 24.85
N GLY A 98 -1.66 -21.84 23.76
CA GLY A 98 -1.15 -22.06 22.42
C GLY A 98 -0.13 -20.99 22.03
N LEU A 99 1.09 -21.42 21.78
CA LEU A 99 2.01 -20.75 20.87
C LEU A 99 2.68 -21.85 20.05
N ASP A 100 2.32 -21.98 18.77
CA ASP A 100 2.90 -22.96 17.85
C ASP A 100 4.26 -22.46 17.34
N THR A 101 5.15 -22.13 18.28
CA THR A 101 6.59 -22.12 18.00
C THR A 101 7.00 -23.57 17.88
N SER A 102 7.36 -23.99 16.67
CA SER A 102 7.91 -25.32 16.42
C SER A 102 9.23 -25.48 17.18
N ASP A 103 9.12 -25.92 18.43
CA ASP A 103 10.23 -26.37 19.28
C ASP A 103 10.80 -27.66 18.68
N LYS A 104 11.52 -27.49 17.57
CA LYS A 104 12.54 -28.43 17.16
C LYS A 104 13.57 -28.41 18.28
N LYS A 105 13.38 -29.34 19.21
CA LYS A 105 14.37 -29.78 20.19
C LYS A 105 15.63 -30.16 19.42
N VAL A 106 16.52 -29.20 19.23
CA VAL A 106 17.79 -29.43 18.53
C VAL A 106 18.66 -30.25 19.48
N SER A 107 18.64 -31.56 19.25
CA SER A 107 19.65 -32.47 19.78
C SER A 107 21.03 -31.86 19.50
N SER A 108 21.87 -31.73 20.52
CA SER A 108 23.26 -31.29 20.36
C SER A 108 24.09 -32.38 19.66
N ASP A 109 23.84 -32.58 18.38
CA ASP A 109 24.73 -33.32 17.50
C ASP A 109 25.75 -32.32 16.95
N THR A 110 27.03 -32.60 17.16
CA THR A 110 28.10 -31.60 17.00
C THR A 110 28.55 -31.54 15.54
N GLY A 111 27.68 -30.97 14.70
CA GLY A 111 27.91 -30.72 13.28
C GLY A 111 27.53 -29.29 12.90
N GLY A 112 28.09 -28.81 11.79
CA GLY A 112 27.80 -27.48 11.26
C GLY A 112 26.34 -27.31 10.84
N SER A 113 25.85 -26.06 10.84
CA SER A 113 24.47 -25.71 10.48
C SER A 113 24.41 -24.96 9.15
N VAL A 114 23.32 -25.14 8.42
CA VAL A 114 23.00 -24.36 7.21
C VAL A 114 21.82 -23.46 7.52
N TRP A 115 22.07 -22.16 7.57
CA TRP A 115 21.08 -21.13 7.84
C TRP A 115 20.48 -20.64 6.52
N PRO A 116 19.15 -20.77 6.31
CA PRO A 116 18.53 -20.30 5.08
C PRO A 116 18.66 -18.78 4.95
N GLY A 117 18.80 -18.31 3.71
CA GLY A 117 18.74 -16.90 3.37
C GLY A 117 17.36 -16.28 3.56
N LEU A 118 17.31 -14.95 3.54
CA LEU A 118 16.08 -14.15 3.62
C LEU A 118 15.47 -13.99 2.22
N PRO A 119 14.14 -13.94 2.05
CA PRO A 119 13.51 -13.62 0.76
C PRO A 119 13.79 -12.16 0.33
N LEU A 120 14.18 -11.92 -0.94
CA LEU A 120 14.39 -10.55 -1.46
C LEU A 120 13.12 -9.93 -2.06
N GLU A 121 12.39 -10.73 -2.84
CA GLU A 121 11.31 -10.24 -3.70
C GLU A 121 9.92 -10.70 -3.28
N ASN A 122 9.81 -11.49 -2.20
CA ASN A 122 8.58 -12.24 -2.01
C ASN A 122 7.39 -11.32 -1.70
N HIS A 123 6.46 -11.30 -2.66
CA HIS A 123 5.10 -10.81 -2.52
C HIS A 123 4.53 -11.18 -1.15
N TRP A 124 3.99 -10.12 -0.57
CA TRP A 124 3.17 -9.83 0.61
C TRP A 124 1.92 -10.75 0.74
N ASN A 125 2.09 -12.03 0.40
CA ASN A 125 1.04 -13.03 0.28
C ASN A 125 1.63 -14.42 0.55
N PRO A 126 1.21 -15.13 1.62
CA PRO A 126 1.78 -16.42 2.00
C PRO A 126 1.54 -17.55 0.99
N SER A 127 0.75 -17.33 -0.07
CA SER A 127 0.37 -18.35 -1.06
C SER A 127 1.40 -18.59 -2.16
N LYS A 128 2.51 -17.84 -2.22
CA LYS A 128 3.57 -18.03 -3.23
C LYS A 128 4.98 -17.89 -2.61
N PRO A 129 5.90 -18.85 -2.81
CA PRO A 129 7.28 -18.75 -2.34
C PRO A 129 8.13 -17.83 -3.24
N SER A 130 9.28 -17.40 -2.73
CA SER A 130 10.16 -16.46 -3.44
C SER A 130 11.00 -17.14 -4.49
N SER A 131 11.08 -16.51 -5.65
CA SER A 131 12.05 -16.92 -6.67
C SER A 131 13.46 -16.38 -6.38
N GLU A 132 13.60 -15.39 -5.49
CA GLU A 132 14.89 -14.77 -5.14
C GLU A 132 15.06 -14.70 -3.61
N MET A 133 16.16 -15.30 -3.12
CA MET A 133 16.54 -15.34 -1.71
C MET A 133 18.02 -14.97 -1.56
N THR A 134 18.41 -14.43 -0.41
CA THR A 134 19.83 -14.20 -0.12
C THR A 134 20.57 -15.54 -0.08
N PRO A 135 21.90 -15.56 -0.22
CA PRO A 135 22.68 -16.77 0.03
C PRO A 135 22.38 -17.37 1.41
N SER A 136 22.39 -18.70 1.49
CA SER A 136 22.37 -19.43 2.76
C SER A 136 23.77 -19.45 3.37
N VAL A 137 23.85 -19.25 4.69
CA VAL A 137 25.12 -19.21 5.43
C VAL A 137 25.40 -20.57 6.04
N VAL A 138 26.63 -21.08 5.90
CA VAL A 138 27.05 -22.35 6.53
C VAL A 138 28.00 -22.04 7.67
N THR A 139 27.70 -22.53 8.88
CA THR A 139 28.57 -22.40 10.06
C THR A 139 29.16 -23.76 10.42
N THR A 140 30.41 -23.75 10.87
CA THR A 140 31.15 -24.94 11.30
C THR A 140 30.72 -25.44 12.67
N LYS A 141 30.21 -24.55 13.52
CA LYS A 141 29.61 -24.86 14.82
C LYS A 141 28.16 -24.39 14.89
N MET A 142 27.49 -24.80 15.96
CA MET A 142 26.22 -24.22 16.40
C MET A 142 26.31 -23.96 17.91
N THR A 143 26.24 -22.69 18.30
CA THR A 143 26.34 -22.25 19.71
C THR A 143 25.21 -21.26 20.01
N GLN A 144 24.99 -20.94 21.28
CA GLN A 144 23.94 -20.00 21.69
C GLN A 144 24.04 -18.61 20.98
N PRO A 145 25.24 -18.02 20.79
CA PRO A 145 25.38 -16.84 19.93
C PRO A 145 24.84 -16.99 18.50
N HIS A 146 25.09 -18.12 17.82
CA HIS A 146 24.56 -18.36 16.47
C HIS A 146 23.01 -18.33 16.47
N LEU A 147 22.38 -19.00 17.44
CA LEU A 147 20.93 -18.99 17.60
C LEU A 147 20.39 -17.58 17.93
N CYS A 148 21.11 -16.81 18.73
CA CYS A 148 20.76 -15.42 19.07
C CYS A 148 20.81 -14.50 17.82
N ILE A 149 21.85 -14.65 16.98
CA ILE A 149 21.98 -13.88 15.73
C ILE A 149 20.83 -14.21 14.77
N ILE A 150 20.55 -15.50 14.54
CA ILE A 150 19.48 -15.92 13.62
C ILE A 150 18.10 -15.49 14.11
N THR A 151 17.77 -15.71 15.40
CA THR A 151 16.48 -15.27 15.95
C THR A 151 16.31 -13.75 15.95
N THR A 152 17.40 -12.98 16.09
CA THR A 152 17.36 -11.52 15.96
C THR A 152 17.18 -11.09 14.51
N ARG A 153 17.95 -11.68 13.57
CA ARG A 153 17.82 -11.47 12.12
C ARG A 153 16.38 -11.71 11.65
N ASP A 154 15.82 -12.85 12.02
CA ASP A 154 14.48 -13.25 11.57
C ASP A 154 13.39 -12.36 12.18
N ARG A 155 13.55 -11.91 13.44
CA ARG A 155 12.65 -10.92 14.05
C ARG A 155 12.73 -9.58 13.32
N SER A 156 13.92 -9.02 13.14
CA SER A 156 14.10 -7.71 12.50
C SER A 156 13.68 -7.72 11.02
N TYR A 157 13.78 -8.87 10.33
CA TYR A 157 13.17 -9.04 9.02
C TYR A 157 11.63 -8.93 9.08
N GLN A 158 10.96 -9.64 10.00
CA GLN A 158 9.50 -9.58 10.12
C GLN A 158 9.01 -8.17 10.51
N GLU A 159 9.61 -7.56 11.54
CA GLU A 159 9.28 -6.19 11.99
C GLU A 159 9.40 -5.17 10.84
N TYR A 160 10.42 -5.30 9.99
CA TYR A 160 10.61 -4.43 8.82
C TYR A 160 9.57 -4.67 7.73
N ILE A 161 9.19 -5.92 7.45
CA ILE A 161 8.18 -6.25 6.44
C ILE A 161 6.79 -5.75 6.88
N GLU A 162 6.42 -5.94 8.15
CA GLU A 162 5.17 -5.43 8.71
C GLU A 162 5.05 -3.90 8.58
N GLU A 163 6.10 -3.15 8.95
CA GLU A 163 6.12 -1.68 8.82
C GLU A 163 6.09 -1.23 7.35
N LEU A 164 6.78 -1.95 6.45
CA LEU A 164 6.80 -1.66 5.02
C LEU A 164 5.43 -1.90 4.36
N GLU A 165 4.73 -2.97 4.74
CA GLU A 165 3.36 -3.27 4.29
C GLU A 165 2.37 -2.22 4.81
N HIS A 166 2.46 -1.86 6.09
CA HIS A 166 1.66 -0.79 6.69
C HIS A 166 1.87 0.57 5.97
N THR A 167 3.13 0.94 5.71
CA THR A 167 3.48 2.18 5.00
C THR A 167 2.95 2.18 3.56
N ARG A 168 3.01 1.03 2.86
CA ARG A 168 2.47 0.88 1.50
C ARG A 168 0.96 1.01 1.47
N GLU A 169 0.24 0.33 2.36
CA GLU A 169 -1.23 0.37 2.41
C GLU A 169 -1.71 1.80 2.76
N GLY A 170 -1.06 2.48 3.71
CA GLY A 170 -1.33 3.88 4.02
C GLY A 170 -1.21 4.79 2.79
N CYS A 171 -0.08 4.71 2.06
CA CYS A 171 0.11 5.50 0.84
C CYS A 171 -0.89 5.14 -0.27
N ALA A 172 -1.21 3.85 -0.44
CA ALA A 172 -2.20 3.39 -1.40
C ALA A 172 -3.62 3.90 -1.08
N GLN A 173 -3.98 4.01 0.19
CA GLN A 173 -5.24 4.62 0.64
C GLN A 173 -5.27 6.13 0.38
N GLU A 174 -4.20 6.86 0.69
CA GLU A 174 -4.08 8.30 0.39
C GLU A 174 -4.21 8.57 -1.11
N VAL A 175 -3.49 7.81 -1.94
CA VAL A 175 -3.55 7.93 -3.41
C VAL A 175 -4.94 7.61 -3.95
N ARG A 176 -5.60 6.58 -3.41
CA ARG A 176 -7.00 6.26 -3.76
C ARG A 176 -7.94 7.41 -3.42
N ALA A 177 -7.84 7.98 -2.22
CA ALA A 177 -8.65 9.12 -1.79
C ALA A 177 -8.39 10.37 -2.65
N LEU A 178 -7.14 10.63 -3.04
CA LEU A 178 -6.81 11.73 -3.95
C LEU A 178 -7.42 11.53 -5.35
N LEU A 179 -7.43 10.31 -5.89
CA LEU A 179 -8.08 10.02 -7.17
C LEU A 179 -9.61 10.13 -7.07
N GLU A 180 -10.23 9.59 -6.02
CA GLU A 180 -11.67 9.68 -5.77
C GLU A 180 -12.16 11.13 -5.62
N ASP A 181 -11.42 11.98 -4.90
CA ASP A 181 -11.66 13.43 -4.80
C ASP A 181 -11.56 14.13 -6.17
N GLY A 182 -10.58 13.74 -6.98
CA GLY A 182 -10.39 14.26 -8.34
C GLY A 182 -11.57 13.92 -9.26
N ASP A 183 -12.00 12.65 -9.26
CA ASP A 183 -13.11 12.16 -10.08
C ASP A 183 -14.46 12.73 -9.59
N HIS A 184 -14.62 12.92 -8.28
CA HIS A 184 -15.78 13.60 -7.71
C HIS A 184 -15.84 15.08 -8.16
N TRP A 185 -14.71 15.79 -8.10
CA TRP A 185 -14.64 17.18 -8.55
C TRP A 185 -14.87 17.29 -10.07
N ALA A 186 -14.24 16.44 -10.89
CA ALA A 186 -14.47 16.41 -12.34
C ALA A 186 -15.96 16.19 -12.70
N THR A 187 -16.64 15.31 -11.96
CA THR A 187 -18.09 15.09 -12.10
C THR A 187 -18.89 16.34 -11.78
N GLN A 188 -18.65 16.96 -10.61
CA GLN A 188 -19.34 18.20 -10.23
C GLN A 188 -19.07 19.35 -11.21
N TRP A 189 -17.82 19.54 -11.65
CA TRP A 189 -17.45 20.56 -12.62
C TRP A 189 -18.21 20.38 -13.93
N SER A 190 -18.23 19.17 -14.48
CA SER A 190 -18.95 18.85 -15.72
C SER A 190 -20.44 19.17 -15.61
N ASP A 191 -21.08 18.83 -14.48
CA ASP A 191 -22.48 19.17 -14.22
C ASP A 191 -22.74 20.68 -14.15
N ARG A 192 -21.85 21.44 -13.48
CA ARG A 192 -21.96 22.90 -13.40
C ARG A 192 -21.71 23.56 -14.76
N ALA A 193 -20.69 23.14 -15.49
CA ALA A 193 -20.39 23.63 -16.83
C ALA A 193 -21.54 23.36 -17.80
N ARG A 194 -22.12 22.15 -17.77
CA ARG A 194 -23.32 21.78 -18.53
C ARG A 194 -24.53 22.65 -18.19
N LEU A 195 -24.78 22.90 -16.89
CA LEU A 195 -25.85 23.80 -16.45
C LEU A 195 -25.64 25.23 -16.98
N ILE A 196 -24.44 25.78 -16.89
CA ILE A 196 -24.12 27.13 -17.37
C ILE A 196 -24.25 27.23 -18.89
N LYS A 197 -23.80 26.21 -19.65
CA LYS A 197 -24.00 26.12 -21.10
C LYS A 197 -25.50 26.13 -21.45
N ASN A 198 -26.31 25.34 -20.74
CA ASN A 198 -27.77 25.31 -20.92
C ASN A 198 -28.46 26.66 -20.63
N LEU A 199 -28.03 27.38 -19.59
CA LEU A 199 -28.56 28.72 -19.26
C LEU A 199 -28.15 29.78 -20.29
N HIS A 200 -26.98 29.67 -20.92
CA HIS A 200 -26.60 30.56 -22.02
C HIS A 200 -27.38 30.30 -23.32
N ASN A 201 -27.93 29.09 -23.45
CA ASN A 201 -28.74 28.65 -24.58
C ASN A 201 -30.25 28.91 -24.39
N ARG A 202 -30.68 29.41 -23.21
CA ARG A 202 -32.09 29.53 -22.82
C ARG A 202 -32.28 30.61 -21.72
N GLU A 203 -33.06 31.70 -21.87
CA GLU A 203 -34.10 32.05 -22.87
C GLU A 203 -34.10 33.61 -23.06
N PRO A 204 -35.19 34.45 -23.02
CA PRO A 204 -36.65 34.24 -23.11
C PRO A 204 -37.25 34.57 -24.49
N ALA A 205 -38.43 34.00 -24.74
CA ALA A 205 -39.36 34.49 -25.76
C ALA A 205 -39.75 35.97 -25.53
N GLY A 206 -40.16 36.67 -26.59
CA GLY A 206 -40.51 38.09 -26.56
C GLY A 206 -41.71 38.42 -25.65
N PRO A 207 -41.83 39.69 -25.20
CA PRO A 207 -42.82 40.08 -24.20
C PRO A 207 -44.24 40.08 -24.75
N PHE A 208 -45.17 39.55 -23.94
CA PHE A 208 -46.59 39.89 -23.84
C PHE A 208 -47.28 40.46 -25.10
N SER A 209 -47.85 39.57 -25.92
CA SER A 209 -49.00 39.94 -26.76
C SER A 209 -50.22 40.19 -25.87
N HIS A 210 -50.45 41.45 -25.48
CA HIS A 210 -51.74 41.85 -24.93
C HIS A 210 -52.82 41.73 -26.01
N PRO A 211 -53.99 41.11 -25.74
CA PRO A 211 -55.11 41.18 -26.66
C PRO A 211 -55.65 42.62 -26.67
N HIS A 212 -55.75 43.21 -27.88
CA HIS A 212 -56.36 44.52 -28.06
C HIS A 212 -57.85 44.47 -27.71
N THR A 213 -58.25 45.19 -26.65
CA THR A 213 -59.63 45.61 -26.45
C THR A 213 -59.98 46.64 -27.53
N THR A 214 -60.69 46.22 -28.58
CA THR A 214 -61.36 47.16 -29.48
C THR A 214 -62.76 47.41 -28.93
N GLN A 215 -62.96 48.62 -28.42
CA GLN A 215 -64.25 49.12 -27.96
C GLN A 215 -64.98 49.74 -29.16
N ASP A 216 -65.95 49.03 -29.72
CA ASP A 216 -66.90 49.61 -30.67
C ASP A 216 -68.28 49.77 -30.02
N HIS A 217 -68.75 51.01 -30.02
CA HIS A 217 -70.13 51.41 -29.81
C HIS A 217 -70.53 52.28 -30.99
N PRO A 218 -71.75 52.10 -31.52
CA PRO A 218 -72.58 53.29 -31.66
C PRO A 218 -74.04 53.10 -31.19
N HIS A 219 -74.60 54.21 -30.71
CA HIS A 219 -76.03 54.43 -30.49
C HIS A 219 -76.89 54.17 -31.73
N SER A 220 -78.10 53.62 -31.55
CA SER A 220 -79.37 54.40 -31.47
C SER A 220 -80.58 53.46 -31.31
N THR A 221 -81.50 53.70 -30.36
CA THR A 221 -82.79 54.43 -30.55
C THR A 221 -83.71 53.70 -31.55
N GLN A 222 -84.90 53.17 -31.19
CA GLN A 222 -86.05 53.91 -30.66
C GLN A 222 -87.18 52.99 -30.14
N GLU A 223 -88.02 53.52 -29.24
CA GLU A 223 -89.38 53.09 -28.83
C GLU A 223 -90.38 53.04 -30.02
N PRO A 224 -91.60 52.43 -29.92
CA PRO A 224 -92.49 52.40 -28.74
C PRO A 224 -93.05 51.03 -28.28
#